data_AF-A0A0X8G8N8-F1
#
_entry.id   AF-A0A0X8G8N8-F1
#
_cell.length_a   1.000
_cell.length_b   1.000
_cell.length_c   1.000
_cell.angle_alpha   90.00
_cell.angle_beta   90.00
_cell.angle_gamma   90.00
#
_symmetry.space_group_name_H-M   'P 1'
#
loop_
_entity.id
_entity.type
_entity.pdbx_description
1 polymer ?
#
loop_
_entity_poly.entity_id
_entity_poly.type
_entity_poly.pdbx_seq_one_letter_code
_entity_poly.pdbx_strand_id
1 'polypeptide(L)' 'MATDRKELMRGLKYELIAFPLILIAPVLITIGFKTLKQENNYLWLVLGIFIAILAIIIGFLGIRILLNAFFSRK' A
#
# COMPACT_ATOMS: atom_id res chain seq x y z
N MET A 1 -25.09 9.10 -14.93
CA MET A 1 -23.99 9.49 -14.04
C MET A 1 -22.73 9.46 -14.87
N ALA A 2 -22.07 10.59 -15.07
CA ALA A 2 -20.79 10.60 -15.78
C ALA A 2 -19.68 10.34 -14.75
N THR A 3 -18.97 9.22 -14.89
CA THR A 3 -17.81 8.91 -14.05
C THR A 3 -16.76 10.00 -14.20
N ASP A 4 -16.25 10.52 -13.08
CA ASP A 4 -15.15 11.48 -13.12
C ASP A 4 -13.85 10.72 -13.48
N ARG A 5 -13.51 10.73 -14.77
CA ARG A 5 -12.32 10.06 -15.30
C ARG A 5 -11.02 10.57 -14.65
N LYS A 6 -10.98 11.80 -14.16
CA LYS A 6 -9.79 12.41 -13.54
C LYS A 6 -9.58 11.85 -12.13
N GLU A 7 -10.63 11.81 -11.32
CA GLU A 7 -10.61 11.14 -10.00
C GLU A 7 -10.33 9.64 -10.15
N LEU A 8 -10.92 8.98 -11.15
CA LEU A 8 -10.71 7.56 -11.40
C LEU A 8 -9.24 7.24 -11.71
N MET A 9 -8.63 8.03 -12.60
CA MET A 9 -7.20 7.90 -12.93
C MET A 9 -6.31 8.15 -11.71
N ARG A 10 -6.70 9.08 -10.83
CA ARG A 10 -5.99 9.35 -9.58
C ARG A 10 -6.05 8.15 -8.64
N GLY A 11 -7.23 7.59 -8.40
CA GLY A 11 -7.41 6.40 -7.56
C GLY A 11 -6.62 5.21 -8.09
N LEU A 12 -6.62 4.99 -9.41
CA LEU A 12 -5.84 3.94 -10.05
C LEU A 12 -4.33 4.10 -9.84
N LYS A 13 -3.80 5.33 -9.86
CA LYS A 13 -2.38 5.58 -9.55
C LYS A 13 -2.01 5.19 -8.12
N TYR A 14 -2.88 5.47 -7.15
CA TYR A 14 -2.66 5.04 -5.76
C TYR A 14 -2.66 3.52 -5.64
N GLU A 15 -3.57 2.82 -6.31
CA GLU A 15 -3.60 1.34 -6.34
C GLU A 15 -2.35 0.74 -6.99
N LEU A 16 -1.90 1.31 -8.11
CA LEU A 16 -0.69 0.85 -8.80
C LEU A 16 0.57 1.01 -7.95
N ILE A 17 0.60 1.98 -7.02
CA ILE A 17 1.68 2.17 -6.06
C ILE A 17 1.51 1.22 -4.87
N ALA A 18 0.28 1.03 -4.37
CA ALA A 18 -0.01 0.15 -3.25
C ALA A 18 0.32 -1.32 -3.57
N PHE A 19 0.05 -1.76 -4.80
CA PHE A 19 0.23 -3.15 -5.22
C PHE A 19 1.66 -3.70 -5.02
N PRO A 20 2.73 -3.07 -5.53
CA PRO A 20 4.10 -3.52 -5.25
C PRO A 20 4.47 -3.41 -3.77
N LEU A 21 3.98 -2.39 -3.05
CA LEU A 21 4.25 -2.22 -1.61
C LEU A 21 3.69 -3.40 -0.80
N ILE A 22 2.47 -3.86 -1.10
CA ILE A 22 1.83 -5.01 -0.45
C ILE A 22 2.64 -6.30 -0.70
N LEU A 23 3.23 -6.46 -1.89
CA LEU A 23 4.04 -7.64 -2.22
C LEU A 23 5.43 -7.59 -1.58
N ILE A 24 6.06 -6.42 -1.52
CA ILE A 24 7.42 -6.24 -0.99
C ILE A 24 7.43 -6.31 0.55
N ALA A 25 6.37 -5.82 1.21
CA ALA A 25 6.25 -5.83 2.67
C ALA A 25 6.50 -7.22 3.31
N PRO A 26 5.81 -8.32 2.94
CA PRO A 26 6.02 -9.63 3.54
C PRO A 26 7.43 -10.18 3.25
N VAL A 27 8.02 -9.87 2.10
CA VAL A 27 9.39 -10.26 1.78
C VAL A 27 10.38 -9.61 2.75
N LEU A 28 10.26 -8.30 2.99
CA LEU A 28 11.08 -7.57 3.95
C LEU A 28 10.88 -8.07 5.38
N ILE A 29 9.63 -8.34 5.79
CA ILE A 29 9.34 -8.92 7.12
C ILE A 29 10.01 -10.29 7.28
N THR A 30 9.99 -11.13 6.23
CA THR A 30 10.62 -12.46 6.27
C THR A 30 12.14 -12.36 6.39
N ILE A 31 12.76 -11.41 5.67
CA ILE A 31 14.19 -11.09 5.81
C ILE A 31 14.49 -10.54 7.21
N GLY A 32 13.60 -9.71 7.75
CA GLY A 32 13.68 -9.19 9.12
C GLY A 32 13.71 -10.28 10.17
N PHE A 33 12.83 -11.28 10.07
CA PHE A 33 12.85 -12.42 10.99
C PHE A 33 14.10 -13.30 10.87
N LYS A 34 14.67 -13.42 9.67
CA LYS A 34 15.93 -14.15 9.46
C LYS A 34 17.13 -13.43 10.10
N THR A 35 17.27 -12.14 9.81
CA THR A 35 18.36 -11.30 10.34
C THR A 35 18.28 -11.10 11.85
N LEU A 36 17.07 -11.02 12.40
CA LEU A 36 16.84 -11.01 13.84
C LEU A 36 17.42 -12.25 14.52
N LYS A 37 17.23 -13.45 13.94
CA LYS A 37 17.74 -14.69 14.53
C LYS A 37 19.27 -14.82 14.47
N GLN A 38 19.92 -14.22 13.50
CA GLN A 38 21.37 -14.35 13.29
C GLN A 38 22.17 -13.24 13.99
N GLU A 39 21.68 -12.00 13.93
CA GLU A 39 22.45 -10.81 14.31
C GLU A 39 21.74 -9.95 15.37
N ASN A 40 20.57 -10.36 15.86
CA ASN A 40 19.71 -9.54 16.73
C ASN A 40 19.33 -8.18 16.13
N ASN A 41 19.35 -8.06 14.80
CA ASN A 41 19.09 -6.82 14.09
C ASN A 41 17.61 -6.66 13.75
N TYR A 42 16.94 -5.73 14.40
CA TYR A 42 15.50 -5.45 14.21
C TYR A 42 15.20 -4.49 13.05
N LEU A 43 16.22 -3.89 12.43
CA LEU A 43 16.05 -2.79 11.46
C LEU A 43 15.17 -3.20 10.28
N TRP A 44 15.41 -4.38 9.71
CA TRP A 44 14.64 -4.91 8.57
C TRP A 44 13.20 -5.26 8.94
N LEU A 45 12.98 -5.76 10.16
CA LEU A 45 11.65 -6.10 10.65
C LEU A 45 10.81 -4.83 10.84
N VAL A 46 11.38 -3.81 11.48
CA VAL A 46 10.72 -2.51 11.68
C VAL A 46 10.41 -1.86 10.34
N LEU A 47 11.35 -1.86 9.40
CA LEU A 47 11.15 -1.31 8.06
C LEU A 47 10.05 -2.06 7.29
N GLY A 48 10.03 -3.39 7.36
CA GLY A 48 9.00 -4.21 6.71
C GLY A 48 7.60 -3.95 7.27
N ILE A 49 7.46 -3.84 8.58
CA ILE A 49 6.19 -3.49 9.24
C ILE A 49 5.75 -2.07 8.86
N PHE A 50 6.68 -1.11 8.84
CA PHE A 50 6.39 0.25 8.44
C PHE A 50 5.89 0.34 7.00
N ILE A 51 6.54 -0.37 6.07
CA ILE A 51 6.11 -0.47 4.67
C ILE A 51 4.75 -1.15 4.56
N ALA A 52 4.46 -2.19 5.35
CA ALA A 52 3.15 -2.84 5.37
C ALA A 52 2.04 -1.86 5.78
N ILE A 53 2.26 -1.06 6.81
CA ILE A 53 1.30 -0.04 7.27
C ILE A 53 1.08 1.02 6.19
N LEU A 54 2.15 1.52 5.57
CA LEU A 54 2.04 2.48 4.47
C LEU A 54 1.26 1.89 3.28
N ALA A 55 1.51 0.64 2.92
CA ALA A 55 0.82 -0.04 1.84
C ALA A 55 -0.71 -0.09 2.09
N ILE A 56 -1.12 -0.42 3.32
CA ILE A 56 -2.53 -0.45 3.72
C ILE A 56 -3.16 0.96 3.62
N ILE A 57 -2.46 1.99 4.11
CA ILE A 57 -2.97 3.38 4.06
C ILE A 57 -3.16 3.83 2.60
N ILE A 58 -2.15 3.60 1.75
CA ILE A 58 -2.18 4.00 0.34
C ILE A 58 -3.27 3.23 -0.41
N GLY A 59 -3.38 1.92 -0.20
CA GLY A 59 -4.45 1.11 -0.82
C GLY A 59 -5.85 1.52 -0.35
N PHE A 60 -6.03 1.82 0.94
CA PHE A 60 -7.31 2.33 1.42
C PHE A 60 -7.68 3.67 0.78
N LEU A 61 -6.71 4.59 0.64
CA LEU A 61 -6.92 5.86 -0.04
C LEU A 61 -7.26 5.66 -1.53
N GLY A 62 -6.56 4.75 -2.23
CA GLY A 62 -6.81 4.45 -3.64
C GLY A 62 -8.22 3.94 -3.87
N ILE A 63 -8.65 2.92 -3.12
CA ILE A 63 -10.02 2.39 -3.14
C ILE A 63 -11.04 3.51 -2.85
N ARG A 64 -10.81 4.34 -1.83
CA ARG A 64 -11.72 5.43 -1.47
C ARG A 64 -11.88 6.44 -2.62
N ILE A 65 -10.79 6.81 -3.28
CA ILE A 65 -10.81 7.74 -4.43
C ILE A 65 -11.52 7.09 -5.62
N LEU A 66 -11.28 5.80 -5.89
CA LEU A 66 -11.98 5.07 -6.95
C LEU A 66 -13.49 5.04 -6.71
N LEU A 67 -13.93 4.69 -5.49
CA LEU A 67 -15.35 4.67 -5.13
C LEU A 67 -15.99 6.04 -5.27
N ASN A 68 -15.30 7.11 -4.86
CA ASN A 68 -15.77 8.47 -5.09
C ASN A 68 -15.87 8.79 -6.58
N ALA A 69 -14.89 8.41 -7.39
CA ALA A 69 -14.93 8.66 -8.84
C ALA A 69 -16.13 7.98 -9.54
N PHE A 70 -16.50 6.78 -9.08
CA PHE A 70 -17.61 6.00 -9.64
C PHE A 70 -18.98 6.44 -9.13
N PHE A 71 -19.10 6.74 -7.84
CA PHE A 71 -20.40 6.89 -7.16
C PHE A 71 -20.65 8.28 -6.55
N SER A 72 -19.68 9.19 -6.60
CA SER A 72 -19.90 10.56 -6.12
C SER A 72 -20.92 11.25 -7.02
N ARG A 73 -22.07 11.59 -6.41
CA ARG A 73 -23.05 12.51 -6.97
C ARG A 73 -22.56 13.92 -6.73
N LYS A 74 -21.64 14.38 -7.56
CA LYS A 74 -21.49 15.82 -7.78
C LYS A 74 -22.40 16.24 -8.94
#